data_AF-A0A9W6DU57-F1
#
_entry.id   AF-A0A9W6DU57-F1
#
_cell.length_a   1.000
_cell.length_b   1.000
_cell.length_c   1.000
_cell.angle_alpha   90.00
_cell.angle_beta   90.00
_cell.angle_gamma   90.00
#
_symmetry.space_group_name_H-M   'P 1'
#
loop_
_entity.id
_entity.type
_entity.pdbx_description
1 polymer ?
#
loop_
_entity_poly.entity_id
_entity_poly.type
_entity_poly.pdbx_seq_one_letter_code
_entity_poly.pdbx_strand_id
1 'polypeptide(L)'
;METSISELVERLGSDEDAVRKMAVFKLQGSIGDPSFADNFIAEGGLTRLRYLTLHASGNTLAYSLTSFARLLEVDKGWDLVDQDMVER
;
A
#
# COMPACT_ATOMS: atom_id res chain seq x y z
N MET A 1 14.00 16.04 -0.27
CA MET A 1 14.51 14.70 -0.59
C MET A 1 13.33 13.85 -0.96
N GLU A 2 13.41 13.22 -2.12
CA GLU A 2 12.41 12.25 -2.57
C GLU A 2 12.47 11.03 -1.62
N THR A 3 11.32 10.59 -1.09
CA THR A 3 11.26 9.41 -0.20
C THR A 3 11.57 8.18 -1.04
N SER A 4 12.57 7.38 -0.65
CA SER A 4 12.89 6.14 -1.36
C SER A 4 11.78 5.11 -1.17
N ILE A 5 11.72 4.10 -2.05
CA ILE A 5 10.72 3.02 -1.93
C ILE A 5 10.92 2.24 -0.62
N SER A 6 12.18 1.97 -0.25
CA SER A 6 12.51 1.29 1.02
C SER A 6 12.03 2.10 2.24
N GLU A 7 12.28 3.41 2.28
CA GLU A 7 11.78 4.29 3.35
C GLU A 7 10.24 4.33 3.36
N LEU A 8 9.60 4.33 2.19
CA LEU A 8 8.15 4.28 2.09
C LEU A 8 7.59 2.99 2.71
N VAL A 9 8.15 1.84 2.37
CA VAL A 9 7.73 0.53 2.89
C VAL A 9 7.94 0.42 4.39
N GLU A 10 9.06 0.92 4.91
CA GLU A 10 9.32 0.98 6.36
C GLU A 10 8.23 1.80 7.07
N ARG A 11 7.88 2.97 6.53
CA ARG A 11 6.87 3.87 7.11
C ARG A 11 5.44 3.30 7.06
N LEU A 12 5.11 2.44 6.09
CA LEU A 12 3.83 1.71 6.09
C LEU A 12 3.70 0.77 7.29
N GLY A 13 4.83 0.27 7.80
CA GLY A 13 4.89 -0.60 8.98
C GLY A 13 5.05 0.13 10.32
N SER A 14 5.05 1.47 10.35
CA SER A 14 5.21 2.24 11.58
C SER A 14 4.06 2.02 12.56
N ASP A 15 4.33 2.02 13.86
CA ASP A 15 3.29 1.98 14.90
C ASP A 15 2.49 3.29 14.99
N GLU A 16 3.05 4.39 14.50
CA GLU A 16 2.42 5.70 14.51
C GLU A 16 1.44 5.87 13.34
N ASP A 17 0.14 6.06 13.63
CA ASP A 17 -0.88 6.22 12.59
C ASP A 17 -0.63 7.42 11.67
N ALA A 18 -0.12 8.53 12.21
CA ALA A 18 0.23 9.70 11.42
C ALA A 18 1.30 9.39 10.36
N VAL A 19 2.28 8.53 10.70
CA VAL A 19 3.35 8.10 9.80
C VAL A 19 2.79 7.19 8.70
N ARG A 20 1.98 6.20 9.08
CA ARG A 20 1.32 5.30 8.12
C ARG A 20 0.40 6.05 7.17
N LYS A 21 -0.46 6.92 7.70
CA LYS A 21 -1.38 7.74 6.91
C LYS A 21 -0.63 8.56 5.84
N MET A 22 0.49 9.17 6.22
CA MET A 22 1.32 9.93 5.29
C MET A 22 1.99 9.03 4.25
N ALA A 23 2.47 7.86 4.65
CA ALA A 23 3.09 6.90 3.74
C ALA A 23 2.07 6.40 2.69
N VAL A 24 0.90 5.96 3.11
CA VAL A 24 -0.14 5.49 2.17
C VAL A 24 -0.67 6.65 1.32
N PHE A 25 -0.80 7.86 1.88
CA PHE A 25 -1.19 9.04 1.09
C PHE A 25 -0.22 9.32 -0.06
N LYS A 26 1.09 9.15 0.15
CA LYS A 26 2.10 9.27 -0.91
C LYS A 26 2.02 8.11 -1.90
N LEU A 27 1.88 6.88 -1.38
CA LEU A 27 1.80 5.64 -2.17
C LEU A 27 0.72 5.73 -3.24
N GLN A 28 -0.47 6.22 -2.89
CA GLN A 28 -1.61 6.28 -3.81
C GLN A 28 -1.33 7.12 -5.06
N GLY A 29 -0.32 8.00 -5.05
CA GLY A 29 0.06 8.83 -6.20
C GLY A 29 0.96 8.11 -7.20
N SER A 30 1.88 7.27 -6.71
CA SER A 30 2.92 6.62 -7.53
C SER A 30 2.62 5.16 -7.88
N ILE A 31 1.79 4.47 -7.10
CA ILE A 31 1.64 3.01 -7.19
C ILE A 31 0.97 2.49 -8.48
N GLY A 32 0.32 3.37 -9.24
CA GLY A 32 -0.20 3.03 -10.57
C GLY A 32 0.84 3.07 -11.69
N ASP A 33 2.11 3.36 -11.39
CA ASP A 33 3.21 3.17 -12.33
C ASP A 33 3.74 1.72 -12.21
N PRO A 34 3.74 0.90 -13.28
CA PRO A 34 4.16 -0.51 -13.20
C PRO A 34 5.60 -0.71 -12.70
N SER A 35 6.53 0.18 -13.07
CA SER A 35 7.93 0.10 -12.62
C SER A 35 8.04 0.44 -11.14
N PHE A 36 7.30 1.45 -10.68
CA PHE A 36 7.20 1.73 -9.24
C PHE A 36 6.59 0.55 -8.49
N ALA A 37 5.50 -0.03 -9.00
CA ALA A 37 4.81 -1.17 -8.40
C ALA A 37 5.73 -2.39 -8.26
N ASP A 38 6.51 -2.72 -9.30
CA ASP A 38 7.47 -3.83 -9.25
C ASP A 38 8.53 -3.64 -8.16
N ASN A 39 9.11 -2.44 -8.07
CA ASN A 39 10.09 -2.13 -7.02
C ASN A 39 9.45 -2.13 -5.63
N PHE A 40 8.23 -1.60 -5.50
CA PHE A 40 7.48 -1.61 -4.24
C PHE A 40 7.18 -3.04 -3.76
N ILE A 41 6.83 -3.94 -4.68
CA ILE A 41 6.59 -5.35 -4.39
C ILE A 41 7.90 -6.04 -4.00
N ALA A 42 9.00 -5.78 -4.71
CA ALA A 42 10.31 -6.34 -4.42
C ALA A 42 10.82 -5.98 -3.01
N GLU A 43 10.51 -4.78 -2.52
CA GLU A 43 10.82 -4.32 -1.16
C GLU A 43 9.85 -4.86 -0.08
N GLY A 44 8.88 -5.72 -0.45
CA GLY A 44 7.92 -6.31 0.49
C GLY A 44 6.75 -5.39 0.85
N GLY A 45 6.53 -4.31 0.09
CA GLY A 45 5.47 -3.34 0.33
C GLY A 45 4.06 -3.93 0.25
N LEU A 46 3.87 -4.99 -0.54
CA LEU A 46 2.58 -5.61 -0.78
C LEU A 46 1.97 -6.23 0.50
N THR A 47 2.79 -6.89 1.33
CA THR A 47 2.36 -7.43 2.63
C THR A 47 1.93 -6.31 3.60
N ARG A 48 2.67 -5.20 3.62
CA ARG A 48 2.34 -4.03 4.46
C ARG A 48 1.04 -3.40 4.01
N LEU A 49 0.85 -3.22 2.71
CA LEU A 49 -0.39 -2.66 2.16
C LEU A 49 -1.60 -3.55 2.48
N ARG A 50 -1.50 -4.88 2.28
CA ARG A 50 -2.58 -5.82 2.64
C ARG A 50 -2.96 -5.71 4.12
N TYR A 51 -1.95 -5.66 5.01
CA TYR A 51 -2.20 -5.49 6.44
C TYR A 51 -3.01 -4.22 6.75
N LEU A 52 -2.66 -3.09 6.12
CA LEU A 52 -3.40 -1.84 6.31
C LEU A 52 -4.80 -1.90 5.73
N THR A 53 -4.99 -2.54 4.57
CA THR A 53 -6.32 -2.73 4.00
C THR A 53 -7.25 -3.54 4.90
N LEU A 54 -6.73 -4.57 5.58
CA LEU A 54 -7.54 -5.39 6.48
C LEU A 54 -7.79 -4.73 7.85
N HIS A 55 -6.76 -4.08 8.41
CA HIS A 55 -6.77 -3.72 9.84
C HIS A 55 -6.81 -2.22 10.13
N ALA A 56 -6.54 -1.34 9.16
CA ALA A 56 -6.64 0.09 9.38
C ALA A 56 -8.10 0.57 9.37
N SER A 57 -8.28 1.83 9.76
CA SER A 57 -9.56 2.54 9.72
C SER A 57 -9.37 3.98 9.23
N GLY A 58 -10.48 4.67 8.96
CA GLY A 58 -10.48 6.07 8.55
C GLY A 58 -9.64 6.34 7.29
N ASN A 59 -8.89 7.44 7.29
CA ASN A 59 -8.13 7.88 6.12
C ASN A 59 -7.01 6.91 5.73
N THR A 60 -6.37 6.26 6.70
CA THR A 60 -5.32 5.27 6.43
C THR A 60 -5.91 4.10 5.63
N LEU A 61 -7.09 3.61 6.00
CA LEU A 61 -7.81 2.58 5.23
C LEU A 61 -8.21 3.08 3.85
N ALA A 62 -8.80 4.27 3.75
CA ALA A 62 -9.25 4.83 2.49
C ALA A 62 -8.10 4.93 1.47
N TYR A 63 -6.95 5.47 1.89
CA TYR A 63 -5.78 5.56 1.01
C TYR A 63 -5.18 4.17 0.71
N SER A 64 -5.32 3.19 1.61
CA SER A 64 -4.80 1.84 1.40
C SER A 64 -5.62 1.12 0.34
N LEU A 65 -6.95 1.24 0.41
CA LEU A 65 -7.87 0.74 -0.61
C LEU A 65 -7.63 1.40 -1.97
N THR A 66 -7.46 2.72 -2.01
CA THR A 66 -7.10 3.42 -3.26
C THR A 66 -5.79 2.91 -3.84
N SER A 67 -4.76 2.76 -3.01
CA SER A 67 -3.47 2.25 -3.46
C SER A 67 -3.56 0.81 -3.96
N PHE A 68 -4.35 -0.04 -3.27
CA PHE A 68 -4.59 -1.41 -3.65
C PHE A 68 -5.37 -1.52 -4.96
N ALA A 69 -6.41 -0.71 -5.16
CA ALA A 69 -7.15 -0.66 -6.41
C ALA A 69 -6.25 -0.29 -7.60
N ARG A 70 -5.38 0.71 -7.43
CA ARG A 70 -4.41 1.10 -8.47
C ARG A 70 -3.39 0.01 -8.79
N LEU A 71 -3.03 -0.85 -7.84
CA LEU A 71 -2.20 -2.04 -8.12
C LEU A 71 -2.94 -3.03 -9.01
N LEU A 72 -4.21 -3.31 -8.71
CA LEU A 72 -5.03 -4.24 -9.50
C LEU A 72 -5.22 -3.74 -10.93
N GLU A 73 -5.35 -2.42 -11.13
CA GLU A 73 -5.45 -1.77 -12.46
C GLU A 73 -4.21 -2.02 -13.33
N VAL A 74 -3.03 -2.19 -12.73
CA VAL A 74 -1.78 -2.50 -13.44
C VAL A 74 -1.43 -3.99 -13.40
N ASP A 75 -2.42 -4.84 -13.11
CA ASP A 75 -2.28 -6.30 -13.02
C ASP A 75 -1.23 -6.75 -11.97
N LYS A 76 -1.18 -6.03 -10.86
CA LYS A 76 -0.32 -6.34 -9.70
C LYS A 76 -1.18 -6.57 -8.47
N GLY A 77 -0.84 -7.56 -7.65
CA GLY A 77 -1.47 -7.77 -6.33
C GLY A 77 -2.75 -8.60 -6.32
N TRP A 78 -3.22 -9.12 -7.47
CA TRP A 78 -4.33 -10.07 -7.54
C TRP A 78 -4.12 -11.32 -6.68
N ASP A 79 -2.87 -11.77 -6.52
CA ASP A 79 -2.50 -12.91 -5.68
C ASP A 79 -2.84 -12.70 -4.19
N LEU A 80 -3.09 -11.47 -3.75
CA LEU A 80 -3.47 -11.14 -2.38
C LEU A 80 -4.98 -10.94 -2.18
N VAL A 81 -5.79 -11.05 -3.24
CA VAL A 81 -7.25 -10.98 -3.14
C VAL A 81 -7.78 -12.34 -2.71
N ASP A 82 -7.88 -12.51 -1.39
CA ASP A 82 -8.49 -13.68 -0.76
C ASP A 82 -9.86 -13.33 -0.14
N GLN A 83 -10.50 -14.31 0.48
CA GLN A 83 -11.82 -14.16 1.06
C GLN A 83 -11.85 -13.04 2.13
N ASP A 84 -10.82 -12.94 2.97
CA ASP A 84 -10.73 -11.91 4.01
C ASP A 84 -10.70 -10.50 3.39
N MET A 85 -9.98 -10.33 2.29
CA MET A 85 -9.92 -9.08 1.54
C MET A 85 -11.25 -8.71 0.87
N VAL A 86 -12.00 -9.70 0.40
CA VAL A 86 -13.31 -9.49 -0.25
C VAL A 86 -14.41 -9.18 0.76
N GLU A 87 -14.35 -9.77 1.97
CA GLU A 87 -15.36 -9.58 3.02
C GLU A 87 -15.20 -8.26 3.81
N ARG A 88 -14.04 -7.61 3.71
CA ARG A 88 -13.68 -6.42 4.49
C ARG A 88 -14.44 -5.14 4.11
#